data_AF-A0A2E3QM70-F1
#
_entry.id   AF-A0A2E3QM70-F1
#
_cell.length_a   1.000
_cell.length_b   1.000
_cell.length_c   1.000
_cell.angle_alpha   90.00
_cell.angle_beta   90.00
_cell.angle_gamma   90.00
#
_symmetry.space_group_name_H-M   'P 1'
#
loop_
_entity.id
_entity.type
_entity.pdbx_description
1 polymer ?
#
loop_
_entity_poly.entity_id
_entity_poly.type
_entity_poly.pdbx_seq_one_letter_code
_entity_poly.pdbx_strand_id
1 'polypeptide(L)'
;MRNKQREAYKDLEAEIRSFCELHNSLDARAFFEEMERASLLRLDWPEELGGRGWDRRAQLIVIKALAEYECPIFPDALSSGAPLIINLSSLGDRAFLLERLINNLSIWRIHANPGNEGIFWDQEESSLYVIDNREKYQLGETGLAEEYLAKYFSNGCLLQQWLSGIILSRKLSQTLKGSNENEVIEEEINFLAMEKLFLASESDNLQALRANSGKTKTYQLITRLIGYDGMARKSWEAGSNELPKFLKECLFLESIESQISLDENLIKDRLYEESLDKDER
;
A
#
# COMPACT_ATOMS: atom_id res chain seq x y z
N MET A 1 -3.42 -27.91 -19.56
CA MET A 1 -3.64 -26.89 -18.52
C MET A 1 -2.41 -26.01 -18.28
N ARG A 2 -1.22 -26.54 -17.97
CA ARG A 2 0.00 -25.73 -17.72
C ARG A 2 0.40 -24.75 -18.84
N ASN A 3 0.27 -25.10 -20.12
CA ASN A 3 0.58 -24.19 -21.22
C ASN A 3 -0.38 -23.00 -21.33
N LYS A 4 -1.70 -23.24 -21.15
CA LYS A 4 -2.72 -22.18 -21.18
C LYS A 4 -2.55 -21.17 -20.05
N GLN A 5 -2.19 -21.64 -18.85
CA GLN A 5 -1.93 -20.75 -17.71
C GLN A 5 -0.67 -19.93 -17.90
N ARG A 6 0.37 -20.51 -18.51
CA ARG A 6 1.61 -19.78 -18.86
C ARG A 6 1.37 -18.74 -19.95
N GLU A 7 0.53 -19.03 -20.93
CA GLU A 7 0.09 -18.04 -21.94
C GLU A 7 -0.71 -16.93 -21.28
N ALA A 8 -1.69 -17.24 -20.42
CA ALA A 8 -2.47 -16.24 -19.70
C ALA A 8 -1.60 -15.27 -18.87
N TYR A 9 -0.54 -15.76 -18.20
CA TYR A 9 0.38 -14.88 -17.47
C TYR A 9 1.22 -13.99 -18.41
N LYS A 10 1.59 -14.45 -19.60
CA LYS A 10 2.29 -13.62 -20.58
C LYS A 10 1.39 -12.54 -21.15
N ASP A 11 0.14 -12.89 -21.41
CA ASP A 11 -0.86 -11.94 -21.89
C ASP A 11 -1.13 -10.87 -20.83
N LEU A 12 -1.24 -11.27 -19.56
CA LEU A 12 -1.34 -10.34 -18.42
C LEU A 12 -0.08 -9.45 -18.33
N GLU A 13 1.12 -10.03 -18.40
CA GLU A 13 2.36 -9.25 -18.37
C GLU A 13 2.41 -8.19 -19.49
N ALA A 14 1.96 -8.55 -20.69
CA ALA A 14 1.86 -7.61 -21.81
C ALA A 14 0.79 -6.52 -21.59
N GLU A 15 -0.38 -6.89 -21.06
CA GLU A 15 -1.46 -5.96 -20.68
C GLU A 15 -0.95 -4.92 -19.67
N ILE A 16 -0.38 -5.38 -18.54
CA ILE A 16 0.07 -4.50 -17.47
C ILE A 16 1.23 -3.63 -17.93
N ARG A 17 2.19 -4.18 -18.68
CA ARG A 17 3.29 -3.38 -19.23
C ARG A 17 2.77 -2.24 -20.10
N SER A 18 1.87 -2.55 -21.02
CA SER A 18 1.28 -1.54 -21.92
C SER A 18 0.51 -0.47 -21.12
N PHE A 19 -0.20 -0.88 -20.06
CA PHE A 19 -0.87 0.04 -19.16
C PHE A 19 0.13 0.96 -18.43
N CYS A 20 1.20 0.41 -17.86
CA CYS A 20 2.21 1.20 -17.15
C CYS A 20 2.93 2.17 -18.09
N GLU A 21 3.35 1.73 -19.28
CA GLU A 21 4.00 2.58 -20.29
C GLU A 21 3.14 3.79 -20.69
N LEU A 22 1.81 3.60 -20.74
CA LEU A 22 0.88 4.66 -21.14
C LEU A 22 0.59 5.65 -20.00
N HIS A 23 0.61 5.21 -18.74
CA HIS A 23 0.05 5.97 -17.62
C HIS A 23 1.04 6.33 -16.49
N ASN A 24 2.26 5.80 -16.46
CA ASN A 24 3.20 6.02 -15.33
C ASN A 24 3.65 7.48 -15.13
N SER A 25 3.41 8.34 -16.11
CA SER A 25 3.69 9.78 -16.06
C SER A 25 2.51 10.62 -15.55
N LEU A 26 1.33 10.03 -15.37
CA LEU A 26 0.18 10.71 -14.80
C LEU A 26 0.42 11.05 -13.32
N ASP A 27 -0.29 12.07 -12.83
CA ASP A 27 -0.39 12.28 -11.39
C ASP A 27 -1.14 11.11 -10.73
N ALA A 28 -0.95 10.95 -9.42
CA ALA A 28 -1.49 9.80 -8.69
C ALA A 28 -3.00 9.65 -8.82
N ARG A 29 -3.76 10.75 -8.79
CA ARG A 29 -5.22 10.69 -8.90
C ARG A 29 -5.64 10.19 -10.27
N ALA A 30 -5.13 10.82 -11.34
CA ALA A 30 -5.46 10.40 -12.71
C ALA A 30 -5.02 8.95 -12.97
N PHE A 31 -3.86 8.54 -12.46
CA PHE A 31 -3.38 7.17 -12.57
C PHE A 31 -4.35 6.16 -11.95
N PHE A 32 -4.84 6.38 -10.73
CA PHE A 32 -5.78 5.46 -10.09
C PHE A 32 -7.18 5.47 -10.74
N GLU A 33 -7.61 6.60 -11.32
CA GLU A 33 -8.82 6.63 -12.16
C GLU A 33 -8.67 5.74 -13.40
N GLU A 34 -7.53 5.75 -14.08
CA GLU A 34 -7.28 4.84 -15.21
C GLU A 34 -7.12 3.38 -14.75
N MET A 35 -6.51 3.13 -13.59
CA MET A 35 -6.45 1.77 -13.02
C MET A 35 -7.85 1.22 -12.75
N GLU A 36 -8.77 2.02 -12.25
CA GLU A 36 -10.16 1.58 -12.02
C GLU A 36 -10.87 1.30 -13.34
N ARG A 37 -10.73 2.17 -14.35
CA ARG A 37 -11.29 1.94 -15.69
C ARG A 37 -10.74 0.68 -16.35
N ALA A 38 -9.47 0.39 -16.13
CA ALA A 38 -8.84 -0.84 -16.57
C ALA A 38 -9.14 -2.03 -15.64
N SER A 39 -9.91 -1.88 -14.56
CA SER A 39 -10.18 -2.92 -13.57
C SER A 39 -8.91 -3.54 -12.95
N LEU A 40 -7.87 -2.74 -12.78
CA LEU A 40 -6.59 -3.11 -12.17
C LEU A 40 -6.45 -2.62 -10.72
N LEU A 41 -7.28 -1.66 -10.31
CA LEU A 41 -7.20 -0.99 -9.00
C LEU A 41 -7.49 -1.95 -7.83
N ARG A 42 -8.44 -2.86 -8.01
CA ARG A 42 -8.93 -3.84 -7.02
C ARG A 42 -8.04 -5.09 -6.99
N LEU A 43 -6.74 -4.87 -6.78
CA LEU A 43 -5.64 -5.83 -7.01
C LEU A 43 -5.84 -7.20 -6.33
N ASP A 44 -6.23 -7.22 -5.07
CA ASP A 44 -6.39 -8.43 -4.26
C ASP A 44 -7.78 -8.55 -3.64
N TRP A 45 -8.77 -7.86 -4.21
CA TRP A 45 -10.15 -7.95 -3.76
C TRP A 45 -10.80 -9.28 -4.23
N PRO A 46 -11.75 -9.82 -3.47
CA PRO A 46 -12.59 -10.93 -3.91
C PRO A 46 -13.38 -10.59 -5.19
N GLU A 47 -13.67 -11.61 -6.02
CA GLU A 47 -14.44 -11.43 -7.27
C GLU A 47 -15.83 -10.86 -7.00
N GLU A 48 -16.48 -11.32 -5.94
CA GLU A 48 -17.81 -10.87 -5.52
C GLU A 48 -17.86 -9.40 -5.09
N LEU A 49 -16.70 -8.77 -4.87
CA LEU A 49 -16.55 -7.34 -4.57
C LEU A 49 -15.94 -6.55 -5.75
N GLY A 50 -15.91 -7.16 -6.94
CA GLY A 50 -15.44 -6.54 -8.18
C GLY A 50 -13.94 -6.69 -8.43
N GLY A 51 -13.22 -7.47 -7.62
CA GLY A 51 -11.85 -7.87 -7.94
C GLY A 51 -11.79 -8.80 -9.15
N ARG A 52 -10.62 -8.92 -9.79
CA ARG A 52 -10.41 -9.83 -10.94
C ARG A 52 -10.19 -11.30 -10.54
N GLY A 53 -10.18 -11.62 -9.24
CA GLY A 53 -9.94 -12.99 -8.75
C GLY A 53 -8.54 -13.53 -9.04
N TRP A 54 -7.57 -12.63 -9.21
CA TRP A 54 -6.20 -13.01 -9.54
C TRP A 54 -5.57 -13.86 -8.45
N ASP A 55 -4.92 -14.94 -8.87
CA ASP A 55 -4.04 -15.70 -8.00
C ASP A 55 -2.80 -14.89 -7.60
N ARG A 56 -2.07 -15.35 -6.58
CA ARG A 56 -0.86 -14.68 -6.07
C ARG A 56 0.20 -14.44 -7.14
N ARG A 57 0.29 -15.29 -8.16
CA ARG A 57 1.25 -15.10 -9.26
C ARG A 57 0.82 -13.98 -10.20
N ALA A 58 -0.46 -13.90 -10.55
CA ALA A 58 -1.02 -12.80 -11.33
C ALA A 58 -0.90 -11.47 -10.58
N GLN A 59 -1.24 -11.44 -9.27
CA GLN A 59 -1.03 -10.26 -8.43
C GLN A 59 0.43 -9.80 -8.43
N LEU A 60 1.38 -10.74 -8.31
CA LEU A 60 2.81 -10.42 -8.32
C LEU A 60 3.31 -9.85 -9.66
N ILE A 61 2.75 -10.30 -10.79
CA ILE A 61 3.06 -9.71 -12.11
C ILE A 61 2.70 -8.23 -12.12
N VAL A 62 1.51 -7.89 -11.61
CA VAL A 62 1.04 -6.50 -11.51
C VAL A 62 1.93 -5.68 -10.59
N ILE A 63 2.21 -6.19 -9.39
CA ILE A 63 3.07 -5.55 -8.37
C ILE A 63 4.44 -5.19 -8.95
N LYS A 64 5.09 -6.16 -9.62
CA LYS A 64 6.43 -5.96 -10.19
C LYS A 64 6.42 -4.93 -11.31
N ALA A 65 5.45 -5.01 -12.22
CA ALA A 65 5.33 -4.07 -13.33
C ALA A 65 5.04 -2.65 -12.83
N LEU A 66 4.14 -2.46 -11.85
CA LEU A 66 3.88 -1.14 -11.28
C LEU A 66 5.15 -0.53 -10.66
N ALA A 67 5.93 -1.32 -9.92
CA ALA A 67 7.15 -0.84 -9.29
C ALA A 67 8.27 -0.56 -10.30
N GLU A 68 8.46 -1.42 -11.30
CA GLU A 68 9.49 -1.27 -12.35
C GLU A 68 9.29 0.01 -13.17
N TYR A 69 8.03 0.33 -13.49
CA TYR A 69 7.66 1.52 -14.24
C TYR A 69 7.52 2.77 -13.37
N GLU A 70 7.83 2.69 -12.07
CA GLU A 70 7.73 3.78 -11.09
C GLU A 70 6.34 4.42 -11.09
N CYS A 71 5.31 3.58 -11.17
CA CYS A 71 3.93 4.01 -11.04
C CYS A 71 3.66 4.51 -9.62
N PRO A 72 2.66 5.41 -9.43
CA PRO A 72 2.20 5.81 -8.12
C PRO A 72 1.90 4.62 -7.21
N ILE A 73 2.28 4.73 -5.94
CA ILE A 73 2.03 3.68 -4.95
C ILE A 73 0.59 3.73 -4.44
N PHE A 74 0.01 2.57 -4.12
CA PHE A 74 -1.36 2.51 -3.64
C PHE A 74 -1.59 3.38 -2.38
N PRO A 75 -2.73 4.10 -2.28
CA PRO A 75 -3.08 4.92 -1.12
C PRO A 75 -3.56 4.09 0.07
N ASP A 76 -3.57 4.71 1.27
CA ASP A 76 -4.05 4.08 2.53
C ASP A 76 -5.46 3.50 2.42
N ALA A 77 -6.32 4.20 1.67
CA ALA A 77 -7.67 3.76 1.34
C ALA A 77 -7.68 2.32 0.81
N LEU A 78 -6.73 1.94 -0.03
CA LEU A 78 -6.65 0.60 -0.62
C LEU A 78 -5.78 -0.35 0.20
N SER A 79 -4.68 0.13 0.78
CA SER A 79 -3.77 -0.74 1.55
C SER A 79 -4.34 -1.16 2.89
N SER A 80 -5.16 -0.33 3.53
CA SER A 80 -5.66 -0.55 4.90
C SER A 80 -7.19 -0.43 4.95
N GLY A 81 -7.74 0.60 4.30
CA GLY A 81 -9.16 0.91 4.41
C GLY A 81 -10.10 -0.12 3.78
N ALA A 82 -9.83 -0.51 2.54
CA ALA A 82 -10.59 -1.53 1.85
C ALA A 82 -10.55 -2.89 2.58
N PRO A 83 -9.39 -3.41 3.03
CA PRO A 83 -9.33 -4.60 3.87
C PRO A 83 -10.22 -4.54 5.12
N LEU A 84 -10.23 -3.41 5.84
CA LEU A 84 -11.12 -3.24 7.00
C LEU A 84 -12.59 -3.35 6.60
N ILE A 85 -13.01 -2.65 5.55
CA ILE A 85 -14.39 -2.71 5.06
C ILE A 85 -14.73 -4.13 4.60
N ILE A 86 -13.88 -4.77 3.80
CA ILE A 86 -14.11 -6.12 3.26
C ILE A 86 -14.34 -7.13 4.40
N ASN A 87 -13.56 -7.05 5.48
CA ASN A 87 -13.58 -8.06 6.53
C ASN A 87 -14.56 -7.74 7.67
N LEU A 88 -14.86 -6.47 7.93
CA LEU A 88 -15.55 -6.04 9.17
C LEU A 88 -16.88 -5.35 8.95
N SER A 89 -17.17 -4.89 7.74
CA SER A 89 -18.48 -4.31 7.46
C SER A 89 -19.56 -5.38 7.37
N SER A 90 -20.78 -4.97 7.71
CA SER A 90 -21.98 -5.76 7.48
C SER A 90 -22.10 -6.10 5.98
N LEU A 91 -22.69 -7.25 5.65
CA LEU A 91 -22.92 -7.63 4.25
C LEU A 91 -23.75 -6.59 3.48
N GLY A 92 -24.64 -5.87 4.18
CA GLY A 92 -25.50 -4.84 3.58
C GLY A 92 -24.74 -3.57 3.19
N ASP A 93 -23.74 -3.18 3.98
CA ASP A 93 -23.01 -1.91 3.79
C ASP A 93 -21.74 -2.07 2.95
N ARG A 94 -21.18 -3.28 2.88
CA ARG A 94 -19.86 -3.56 2.29
C ARG A 94 -19.69 -3.00 0.89
N ALA A 95 -20.56 -3.37 -0.05
CA ALA A 95 -20.44 -2.97 -1.44
C ALA A 95 -20.59 -1.44 -1.59
N PHE A 96 -21.52 -0.84 -0.84
CA PHE A 96 -21.71 0.61 -0.83
C PHE A 96 -20.45 1.33 -0.34
N LEU A 97 -19.91 0.94 0.82
CA LEU A 97 -18.74 1.58 1.42
C LEU A 97 -17.49 1.42 0.55
N LEU A 98 -17.31 0.27 -0.11
CA LEU A 98 -16.19 0.07 -1.04
C LEU A 98 -16.29 0.97 -2.27
N GLU A 99 -17.48 1.13 -2.85
CA GLU A 99 -17.66 2.07 -3.97
C GLU A 99 -17.45 3.52 -3.53
N ARG A 100 -17.88 3.90 -2.31
CA ARG A 100 -17.58 5.23 -1.75
C ARG A 100 -16.07 5.43 -1.53
N LEU A 101 -15.35 4.40 -1.10
CA LEU A 101 -13.90 4.43 -0.92
C LEU A 101 -13.16 4.68 -2.25
N ILE A 102 -13.56 3.98 -3.33
CA ILE A 102 -12.96 4.16 -4.67
C ILE A 102 -13.18 5.60 -5.19
N ASN A 103 -14.32 6.21 -4.87
CA ASN A 103 -14.58 7.60 -5.25
C ASN A 103 -13.80 8.63 -4.42
N ASN A 104 -13.20 8.22 -3.30
CA ASN A 104 -12.54 9.12 -2.34
C ASN A 104 -11.11 8.68 -1.97
N LEU A 105 -10.41 7.98 -2.86
CA LEU A 105 -9.08 7.38 -2.60
C LEU A 105 -8.04 8.34 -2.02
N SER A 106 -8.09 9.63 -2.39
CA SER A 106 -7.14 10.64 -1.93
C SER A 106 -7.51 11.28 -0.60
N ILE A 107 -8.73 11.06 -0.10
CA ILE A 107 -9.28 11.71 1.09
C ILE A 107 -9.47 10.70 2.22
N TRP A 108 -10.03 9.53 1.89
CA TRP A 108 -10.35 8.50 2.85
C TRP A 108 -9.08 7.83 3.36
N ARG A 109 -8.80 8.06 4.63
CA ARG A 109 -7.68 7.51 5.38
C ARG A 109 -8.13 7.17 6.79
N ILE A 110 -7.32 6.41 7.51
CA ILE A 110 -7.55 6.21 8.94
C ILE A 110 -7.22 7.52 9.68
N HIS A 111 -8.06 7.94 10.63
CA HIS A 111 -7.86 9.17 11.41
C HIS A 111 -8.58 9.13 12.77
N ALA A 112 -8.17 10.00 13.69
CA ALA A 112 -8.78 10.14 15.02
C ALA A 112 -9.77 11.33 15.13
N ASN A 113 -10.16 11.97 14.02
CA ASN A 113 -11.12 13.09 14.04
C ASN A 113 -12.53 12.68 13.59
N PRO A 114 -13.55 12.65 14.48
CA PRO A 114 -14.91 12.23 14.13
C PRO A 114 -15.67 13.22 13.22
N GLY A 115 -15.10 14.40 12.92
CA GLY A 115 -15.67 15.40 12.01
C GLY A 115 -15.25 15.24 10.55
N ASN A 116 -14.30 14.35 10.25
CA ASN A 116 -13.79 14.13 8.90
C ASN A 116 -14.38 12.86 8.29
N GLU A 117 -14.50 12.85 6.95
CA GLU A 117 -14.85 11.64 6.21
C GLU A 117 -13.64 10.69 6.10
N GLY A 118 -13.94 9.39 6.02
CA GLY A 118 -12.92 8.34 5.98
C GLY A 118 -13.11 7.33 7.09
N ILE A 119 -12.01 6.71 7.53
CA ILE A 119 -12.03 5.68 8.56
C ILE A 119 -11.67 6.32 9.89
N PHE A 120 -12.66 6.45 10.76
CA PHE A 120 -12.49 6.99 12.08
C PHE A 120 -12.13 5.88 13.07
N TRP A 121 -10.98 6.03 13.73
CA TRP A 121 -10.60 5.23 14.88
C TRP A 121 -10.89 6.02 16.16
N ASP A 122 -11.89 5.55 16.89
CA ASP A 122 -12.18 5.99 18.25
C ASP A 122 -11.24 5.27 19.21
N GLN A 123 -10.24 6.00 19.72
CA GLN A 123 -9.24 5.45 20.63
C GLN A 123 -9.79 5.25 22.05
N GLU A 124 -10.80 6.02 22.46
CA GLU A 124 -11.37 5.90 23.81
C GLU A 124 -12.18 4.61 23.96
N GLU A 125 -12.98 4.30 22.94
CA GLU A 125 -13.79 3.09 22.89
C GLU A 125 -13.13 1.92 22.15
N SER A 126 -11.92 2.12 21.63
CA SER A 126 -11.23 1.19 20.71
C SER A 126 -12.20 0.66 19.64
N SER A 127 -12.83 1.59 18.91
CA SER A 127 -13.85 1.29 17.89
C SER A 127 -13.48 1.86 16.53
N LEU A 128 -13.90 1.18 15.46
CA LEU A 128 -13.70 1.63 14.09
C LEU A 128 -15.04 1.98 13.44
N TYR A 129 -15.03 3.07 12.69
CA TYR A 129 -16.17 3.54 11.93
C TYR A 129 -15.74 4.01 10.55
N VAL A 130 -16.59 3.84 9.54
CA VAL A 130 -16.53 4.67 8.33
C VAL A 130 -17.46 5.86 8.53
N ILE A 131 -16.96 7.06 8.25
CA ILE A 131 -17.75 8.29 8.23
C ILE A 131 -17.91 8.72 6.76
N ASP A 132 -19.14 8.70 6.27
CA ASP A 132 -19.51 9.16 4.92
C ASP A 132 -20.71 10.11 5.02
N ASN A 133 -20.59 11.34 4.50
CA ASN A 133 -21.67 12.34 4.56
C ASN A 133 -22.29 12.54 5.97
N ARG A 134 -21.46 12.45 7.03
CA ARG A 134 -21.85 12.51 8.47
C ARG A 134 -22.62 11.31 9.00
N GLU A 135 -22.86 10.29 8.20
CA GLU A 135 -23.34 8.99 8.67
C GLU A 135 -22.16 8.16 9.18
N LYS A 136 -22.38 7.39 10.25
CA LYS A 136 -21.36 6.52 10.85
C LYS A 136 -21.75 5.07 10.64
N TYR A 137 -20.83 4.31 10.06
CA TYR A 137 -20.96 2.88 9.81
C TYR A 137 -19.93 2.15 10.66
N GLN A 138 -20.39 1.38 11.66
CA GLN A 138 -19.47 0.64 12.53
C GLN A 138 -18.77 -0.49 11.77
N LEU A 139 -17.46 -0.61 11.96
CA LEU A 139 -16.64 -1.70 11.46
C LEU A 139 -16.25 -2.62 12.61
N GLY A 140 -16.74 -3.86 12.57
CA GLY A 140 -16.42 -4.86 13.57
C GLY A 140 -16.92 -4.49 14.98
N GLU A 141 -16.38 -5.19 15.97
CA GLU A 141 -16.77 -5.05 17.37
C GLU A 141 -16.00 -3.92 18.09
N THR A 142 -16.68 -3.20 18.97
CA THR A 142 -16.10 -2.24 19.92
C THR A 142 -15.10 -2.93 20.84
N GLY A 143 -13.96 -2.28 21.11
CA GLY A 143 -12.88 -2.84 21.93
C GLY A 143 -11.78 -3.53 21.13
N LEU A 144 -11.99 -3.81 19.84
CA LEU A 144 -11.08 -4.59 19.00
C LEU A 144 -10.44 -3.78 17.86
N ALA A 145 -10.59 -2.45 17.84
CA ALA A 145 -10.08 -1.61 16.75
C ALA A 145 -8.59 -1.83 16.47
N GLU A 146 -7.76 -1.89 17.51
CA GLU A 146 -6.31 -2.08 17.37
C GLU A 146 -5.98 -3.45 16.75
N GLU A 147 -6.80 -4.48 17.01
CA GLU A 147 -6.61 -5.81 16.43
C GLU A 147 -6.88 -5.79 14.95
N TYR A 148 -7.99 -5.17 14.61
CA TYR A 148 -8.41 -5.02 13.23
C TYR A 148 -7.39 -4.20 12.44
N LEU A 149 -6.90 -3.10 13.01
CA LEU A 149 -5.87 -2.27 12.40
C LEU A 149 -4.53 -2.99 12.24
N ALA A 150 -4.16 -3.89 13.13
CA ALA A 150 -2.91 -4.66 13.00
C ALA A 150 -3.03 -5.87 12.07
N LYS A 151 -4.25 -6.34 11.81
CA LYS A 151 -4.52 -7.58 11.09
C LYS A 151 -4.89 -7.38 9.63
N TYR A 152 -5.71 -6.37 9.33
CA TYR A 152 -6.33 -6.24 8.01
C TYR A 152 -5.58 -5.25 7.13
N PHE A 153 -4.72 -5.79 6.27
CA PHE A 153 -4.03 -5.06 5.22
C PHE A 153 -4.09 -5.80 3.88
N SER A 154 -3.94 -5.05 2.80
CA SER A 154 -3.72 -5.58 1.46
C SER A 154 -2.25 -5.93 1.29
N ASN A 155 -1.94 -7.23 1.28
CA ASN A 155 -0.59 -7.73 0.99
C ASN A 155 -0.11 -7.26 -0.38
N GLY A 156 -0.99 -7.21 -1.37
CA GLY A 156 -0.63 -6.77 -2.71
C GLY A 156 -0.19 -5.31 -2.76
N CYS A 157 -0.96 -4.43 -2.11
CA CYS A 157 -0.64 -3.00 -2.04
C CYS A 157 0.67 -2.76 -1.27
N LEU A 158 0.83 -3.37 -0.09
CA LEU A 158 2.03 -3.21 0.73
C LEU A 158 3.30 -3.73 0.02
N LEU A 159 3.22 -4.85 -0.68
CA LEU A 159 4.33 -5.37 -1.48
C LEU A 159 4.69 -4.43 -2.63
N GLN A 160 3.72 -3.81 -3.29
CA GLN A 160 3.97 -2.82 -4.34
C GLN A 160 4.66 -1.56 -3.78
N GLN A 161 4.19 -1.06 -2.63
CA GLN A 161 4.81 0.07 -1.95
C GLN A 161 6.27 -0.25 -1.56
N TRP A 162 6.52 -1.42 -0.95
CA TRP A 162 7.87 -1.84 -0.56
C TRP A 162 8.80 -1.99 -1.77
N LEU A 163 8.38 -2.70 -2.82
CA LEU A 163 9.20 -2.90 -4.01
C LEU A 163 9.52 -1.58 -4.73
N SER A 164 8.56 -0.67 -4.80
CA SER A 164 8.77 0.66 -5.39
C SER A 164 9.83 1.43 -4.61
N GLY A 165 9.77 1.39 -3.28
CA GLY A 165 10.78 1.98 -2.40
C GLY A 165 12.19 1.39 -2.62
N ILE A 166 12.31 0.07 -2.77
CA ILE A 166 13.58 -0.60 -3.10
C ILE A 166 14.14 -0.11 -4.44
N ILE A 167 13.32 -0.09 -5.49
CA ILE A 167 13.75 0.32 -6.84
C ILE A 167 14.26 1.76 -6.84
N LEU A 168 13.53 2.67 -6.20
CA LEU A 168 13.92 4.07 -6.06
C LEU A 168 15.22 4.21 -5.24
N SER A 169 15.33 3.50 -4.12
CA SER A 169 16.55 3.50 -3.27
C SER A 169 17.78 3.02 -4.03
N ARG A 170 17.63 1.97 -4.85
CA ARG A 170 18.72 1.46 -5.70
C ARG A 170 19.19 2.50 -6.72
N LYS A 171 18.26 3.14 -7.42
CA LYS A 171 18.59 4.19 -8.42
C LYS A 171 19.28 5.37 -7.76
N LEU A 172 18.79 5.81 -6.60
CA LEU A 172 19.42 6.85 -5.80
C LEU A 172 20.83 6.48 -5.36
N SER A 173 21.01 5.28 -4.80
CA SER A 173 22.30 4.82 -4.29
C SER A 173 23.37 4.80 -5.39
N GLN A 174 23.01 4.33 -6.59
CA GLN A 174 23.89 4.33 -7.76
C GLN A 174 24.21 5.75 -8.25
N THR A 175 23.22 6.64 -8.22
CA THR A 175 23.36 8.03 -8.69
C THR A 175 24.23 8.87 -7.75
N LEU A 176 24.02 8.72 -6.44
CA LEU A 176 24.68 9.51 -5.40
C LEU A 176 26.02 8.91 -4.94
N LYS A 177 26.39 7.69 -5.40
CA LYS A 177 27.59 6.95 -4.98
C LYS A 177 27.73 6.89 -3.44
N GLY A 178 26.62 6.59 -2.78
CA GLY A 178 26.50 6.59 -1.32
C GLY A 178 26.83 5.25 -0.65
N SER A 179 26.99 5.26 0.68
CA SER A 179 27.35 4.10 1.53
C SER A 179 26.21 3.11 1.79
N ASN A 180 24.99 3.36 1.29
CA ASN A 180 23.80 2.61 1.67
C ASN A 180 23.49 1.44 0.73
N GLU A 181 24.37 1.12 -0.22
CA GLU A 181 24.18 0.00 -1.16
C GLU A 181 23.92 -1.33 -0.43
N ASN A 182 24.63 -1.57 0.68
CA ASN A 182 24.44 -2.79 1.48
C ASN A 182 23.03 -2.87 2.08
N GLU A 183 22.47 -1.75 2.56
CA GLU A 183 21.12 -1.71 3.12
C GLU A 183 20.06 -1.90 2.03
N VAL A 184 20.27 -1.34 0.83
CA VAL A 184 19.40 -1.59 -0.34
C VAL A 184 19.39 -3.08 -0.70
N ILE A 185 20.57 -3.70 -0.76
CA ILE A 185 20.72 -5.12 -1.10
C ILE A 185 20.06 -6.01 -0.03
N GLU A 186 20.22 -5.67 1.25
CA GLU A 186 19.56 -6.39 2.34
C GLU A 186 18.03 -6.35 2.19
N GLU A 187 17.48 -5.18 1.89
CA GLU A 187 16.04 -5.05 1.66
C GLU A 187 15.56 -5.74 0.38
N GLU A 188 16.36 -5.79 -0.69
CA GLU A 188 16.09 -6.63 -1.87
C GLU A 188 16.02 -8.13 -1.49
N ILE A 189 16.94 -8.61 -0.66
CA ILE A 189 16.95 -10.01 -0.19
C ILE A 189 15.70 -10.29 0.67
N ASN A 190 15.36 -9.37 1.58
CA ASN A 190 14.17 -9.47 2.42
C ASN A 190 12.89 -9.51 1.58
N PHE A 191 12.79 -8.67 0.56
CA PHE A 191 11.66 -8.69 -0.38
C PHE A 191 11.57 -10.00 -1.15
N LEU A 192 12.69 -10.52 -1.67
CA LEU A 192 12.71 -11.81 -2.39
C LEU A 192 12.29 -12.99 -1.51
N ALA A 193 12.63 -12.97 -0.22
CA ALA A 193 12.14 -13.95 0.74
C ALA A 193 10.63 -13.80 0.94
N MET A 194 10.12 -12.56 1.04
CA MET A 194 8.70 -12.27 1.18
C MET A 194 7.89 -12.70 -0.05
N GLU A 195 8.42 -12.47 -1.25
CA GLU A 195 7.82 -12.88 -2.52
C GLU A 195 7.55 -14.39 -2.55
N LYS A 196 8.50 -15.21 -2.07
CA LYS A 196 8.34 -16.67 -2.02
C LYS A 196 7.21 -17.09 -1.09
N LEU A 197 7.12 -16.47 0.08
CA LEU A 197 6.04 -16.72 1.05
C LEU A 197 4.67 -16.27 0.51
N PHE A 198 4.63 -15.12 -0.18
CA PHE A 198 3.42 -14.63 -0.86
C PHE A 198 2.92 -15.62 -1.91
N LEU A 199 3.83 -16.18 -2.72
CA LEU A 199 3.49 -17.22 -3.70
C LEU A 199 3.08 -18.56 -3.06
N ALA A 200 3.58 -18.85 -1.86
CA ALA A 200 3.20 -20.05 -1.10
C ALA A 200 1.85 -19.89 -0.38
N SER A 201 1.27 -18.67 -0.33
CA SER A 201 0.04 -18.34 0.40
C SER A 201 0.11 -18.69 1.89
N GLU A 202 1.27 -18.48 2.53
CA GLU A 202 1.48 -18.81 3.95
C GLU A 202 1.32 -17.58 4.86
N SER A 203 0.36 -17.62 5.80
CA SER A 203 0.19 -16.64 6.90
C SER A 203 0.08 -15.18 6.44
N ASP A 204 -1.05 -14.79 5.83
CA ASP A 204 -1.28 -13.46 5.26
C ASP A 204 -0.95 -12.29 6.23
N ASN A 205 -1.25 -12.41 7.53
CA ASN A 205 -0.94 -11.38 8.53
C ASN A 205 0.57 -11.15 8.68
N LEU A 206 1.36 -12.23 8.76
CA LEU A 206 2.82 -12.11 8.88
C LEU A 206 3.42 -11.47 7.63
N GLN A 207 2.83 -11.74 6.46
CA GLN A 207 3.24 -11.10 5.21
C GLN A 207 2.95 -9.60 5.24
N ALA A 208 1.74 -9.20 5.66
CA ALA A 208 1.35 -7.81 5.78
C ALA A 208 2.29 -7.04 6.71
N LEU A 209 2.56 -7.59 7.89
CA LEU A 209 3.45 -6.99 8.88
C LEU A 209 4.87 -6.79 8.33
N ARG A 210 5.42 -7.81 7.67
CA ARG A 210 6.75 -7.73 7.05
C ARG A 210 6.79 -6.74 5.89
N ALA A 211 5.77 -6.75 5.04
CA ALA A 211 5.67 -5.81 3.93
C ALA A 211 5.53 -4.37 4.42
N ASN A 212 4.76 -4.14 5.49
CA ASN A 212 4.63 -2.82 6.10
C ASN A 212 5.94 -2.36 6.77
N SER A 213 6.65 -3.26 7.45
CA SER A 213 7.99 -2.97 7.98
C SER A 213 8.97 -2.59 6.85
N GLY A 214 8.97 -3.34 5.76
CA GLY A 214 9.79 -3.06 4.57
C GLY A 214 9.45 -1.72 3.92
N LYS A 215 8.15 -1.38 3.79
CA LYS A 215 7.65 -0.07 3.38
C LYS A 215 8.28 1.05 4.23
N THR A 216 8.20 0.94 5.56
CA THR A 216 8.79 1.94 6.47
C THR A 216 10.31 2.03 6.35
N LYS A 217 11.01 0.89 6.22
CA LYS A 217 12.47 0.89 6.03
C LYS A 217 12.89 1.58 4.74
N THR A 218 12.20 1.32 3.62
CA THR A 218 12.52 1.99 2.35
C THR A 218 12.21 3.48 2.40
N TYR A 219 11.14 3.91 3.07
CA TYR A 219 10.88 5.32 3.36
C TYR A 219 12.06 5.97 4.11
N GLN A 220 12.55 5.33 5.18
CA GLN A 220 13.70 5.83 5.95
C GLN A 220 15.00 5.82 5.12
N LEU A 221 15.20 4.82 4.26
CA LEU A 221 16.37 4.70 3.39
C LEU A 221 16.40 5.81 2.35
N ILE A 222 15.28 6.06 1.65
CA ILE A 222 15.14 7.14 0.68
C ILE A 222 15.33 8.49 1.37
N THR A 223 14.66 8.72 2.51
CA THR A 223 14.80 9.95 3.29
C THR A 223 16.26 10.23 3.66
N ARG A 224 17.02 9.20 4.08
CA ARG A 224 18.46 9.33 4.37
C ARG A 224 19.30 9.61 3.12
N LEU A 225 18.96 9.00 1.98
CA LEU A 225 19.68 9.17 0.73
C LEU A 225 19.55 10.57 0.14
N ILE A 226 18.34 11.15 0.16
CA ILE A 226 18.09 12.48 -0.43
C ILE A 226 18.17 13.63 0.59
N GLY A 227 18.15 13.34 1.89
CA GLY A 227 18.34 14.33 2.95
C GLY A 227 17.33 15.48 2.89
N TYR A 228 17.82 16.72 2.95
CA TYR A 228 16.99 17.93 2.96
C TYR A 228 16.21 18.13 1.65
N ASP A 229 16.71 17.64 0.52
CA ASP A 229 16.04 17.75 -0.78
C ASP A 229 14.69 16.98 -0.78
N GLY A 230 14.58 15.91 0.01
CA GLY A 230 13.34 15.17 0.20
C GLY A 230 12.26 15.92 0.99
N MET A 231 12.66 16.88 1.84
CA MET A 231 11.75 17.67 2.68
C MET A 231 11.29 18.97 2.01
N ALA A 232 11.88 19.35 0.87
CA ALA A 232 11.79 20.70 0.33
C ALA A 232 10.52 21.01 -0.49
N ARG A 233 9.61 20.06 -0.73
CA ARG A 233 8.43 20.33 -1.58
C ARG A 233 7.45 21.35 -0.98
N LYS A 234 7.37 21.46 0.34
CA LYS A 234 6.56 22.50 1.03
C LYS A 234 6.99 23.94 0.70
N SER A 235 8.14 24.14 0.07
CA SER A 235 8.65 25.45 -0.37
C SER A 235 8.44 25.75 -1.86
N TRP A 236 7.94 24.81 -2.66
CA TRP A 236 7.93 24.90 -4.13
C TRP A 236 6.61 25.35 -4.75
N GLU A 237 5.51 25.31 -3.99
CA GLU A 237 4.27 25.99 -4.37
C GLU A 237 4.46 27.51 -4.56
N ALA A 238 5.64 28.05 -4.17
CA ALA A 238 6.04 29.44 -4.33
C ALA A 238 6.82 29.77 -5.63
N GLY A 239 6.53 29.10 -6.76
CA GLY A 239 6.83 29.64 -8.10
C GLY A 239 8.23 29.40 -8.68
N SER A 240 8.89 28.27 -8.37
CA SER A 240 10.11 27.86 -9.08
C SER A 240 9.81 27.18 -10.42
N ASN A 241 10.51 27.59 -11.49
CA ASN A 241 10.40 27.00 -12.84
C ASN A 241 11.30 25.75 -13.04
N GLU A 242 12.09 25.35 -12.05
CA GLU A 242 12.94 24.16 -12.15
C GLU A 242 12.22 22.92 -11.62
N LEU A 243 12.24 21.85 -12.43
CA LEU A 243 11.74 20.53 -12.03
C LEU A 243 12.50 20.05 -10.79
N PRO A 244 11.80 19.52 -9.78
CA PRO A 244 12.41 18.93 -8.59
C PRO A 244 13.51 17.93 -8.92
N LYS A 245 14.64 18.01 -8.21
CA LYS A 245 15.52 16.85 -8.08
C LYS A 245 14.74 15.74 -7.36
N PHE A 246 14.87 14.50 -7.83
CA PHE A 246 14.26 13.32 -7.21
C PHE A 246 12.73 13.39 -7.07
N LEU A 247 12.03 13.89 -8.11
CA LEU A 247 10.57 14.05 -8.10
C LEU A 247 9.81 12.77 -7.72
N LYS A 248 10.23 11.62 -8.24
CA LYS A 248 9.58 10.32 -7.99
C LYS A 248 9.75 9.90 -6.54
N GLU A 249 10.92 10.13 -5.97
CA GLU A 249 11.25 9.86 -4.58
C GLU A 249 10.49 10.77 -3.62
N CYS A 250 10.39 12.07 -3.93
CA CYS A 250 9.57 13.00 -3.15
C CYS A 250 8.09 12.58 -3.16
N LEU A 251 7.53 12.25 -4.33
CA LEU A 251 6.16 11.75 -4.45
C LEU A 251 5.93 10.45 -3.66
N PHE A 252 6.91 9.53 -3.69
CA PHE A 252 6.88 8.31 -2.91
C PHE A 252 6.86 8.61 -1.40
N LEU A 253 7.77 9.46 -0.92
CA LEU A 253 7.85 9.83 0.50
C LEU A 253 6.56 10.50 0.98
N GLU A 254 6.01 11.45 0.23
CA GLU A 254 4.74 12.11 0.57
C GLU A 254 3.58 11.11 0.63
N SER A 255 3.53 10.19 -0.33
CA SER A 255 2.51 9.15 -0.38
C SER A 255 2.60 8.24 0.84
N ILE A 256 3.80 7.88 1.29
CA ILE A 256 4.01 7.06 2.49
C ILE A 256 3.80 7.84 3.79
N GLU A 257 4.28 9.08 3.90
CA GLU A 257 4.12 9.94 5.09
C GLU A 257 2.63 10.14 5.42
N SER A 258 1.80 10.24 4.39
CA SER A 258 0.34 10.32 4.55
C SER A 258 -0.30 9.07 5.20
N GLN A 259 0.43 7.95 5.24
CA GLN A 259 0.01 6.64 5.79
C GLN A 259 0.67 6.35 7.15
N ILE A 260 1.88 6.88 7.40
CA ILE A 260 2.70 6.54 8.57
C ILE A 260 2.11 7.00 9.91
N SER A 261 1.23 8.01 9.95
CA SER A 261 0.81 8.63 11.23
C SER A 261 0.01 7.72 12.17
N LEU A 262 -0.41 6.53 11.71
CA LEU A 262 -1.14 5.53 12.49
C LEU A 262 -0.46 4.16 12.54
N ASP A 263 0.22 3.77 11.46
CA ASP A 263 0.87 2.45 11.31
C ASP A 263 1.99 2.19 12.34
N GLU A 264 2.80 3.20 12.69
CA GLU A 264 4.01 2.97 13.49
C GLU A 264 3.75 2.64 14.96
N ASN A 265 2.65 3.13 15.54
CA ASN A 265 2.33 2.88 16.95
C ASN A 265 1.54 1.57 17.14
N LEU A 266 0.63 1.25 16.22
CA LEU A 266 -0.25 0.08 16.34
C LEU A 266 0.45 -1.25 16.03
N ILE A 267 1.39 -1.24 15.10
CA ILE A 267 2.02 -2.47 14.58
C ILE A 267 3.19 -2.92 15.45
N LYS A 268 3.93 -1.99 16.06
CA LYS A 268 5.09 -2.31 16.91
C LYS A 268 4.67 -2.99 18.22
N ASP A 269 3.55 -2.57 18.81
CA ASP A 269 3.11 -3.09 20.10
C ASP A 269 2.57 -4.54 20.01
N ARG A 270 1.89 -4.90 18.92
CA ARG A 270 1.39 -6.28 18.71
C ARG A 270 2.41 -7.27 18.17
N LEU A 271 3.44 -6.82 17.43
CA LEU A 271 4.55 -7.68 17.03
C LEU A 271 5.25 -8.31 18.23
N TYR A 272 5.30 -7.59 19.36
CA TYR A 272 5.79 -8.14 20.61
C TYR A 272 4.87 -9.26 21.13
N GLU A 273 3.57 -9.01 21.22
CA GLU A 273 2.59 -9.96 21.76
C GLU A 273 2.41 -11.23 20.91
N GLU A 274 2.27 -11.13 19.59
CA GLU A 274 2.12 -12.31 18.71
C GLU A 274 3.42 -13.13 18.60
N SER A 275 4.59 -12.54 18.84
CA SER A 275 5.87 -13.26 18.89
C SER A 275 6.02 -14.06 20.19
N LEU A 276 5.50 -13.54 21.31
CA LEU A 276 5.47 -14.24 22.59
C LEU A 276 4.50 -15.43 22.56
N ASP A 277 3.36 -15.29 21.90
CA ASP A 277 2.33 -16.33 21.81
C ASP A 277 2.77 -17.56 20.98
N LYS A 278 3.82 -17.41 20.15
CA LYS A 278 4.44 -18.52 19.39
C LYS A 278 5.56 -19.23 20.14
N ASP A 279 6.10 -18.65 21.20
CA ASP A 279 7.12 -19.27 22.06
C ASP A 279 6.50 -20.09 23.22
N GLU A 280 5.19 -19.97 23.46
CA GLU A 280 4.45 -20.73 24.49
C GLU A 280 3.79 -22.04 23.99
N ARG A 281 4.13 -22.56 22.80
CA ARG A 281 3.60 -23.84 22.28
C ARG A 281 4.65 -24.91 22.03
#